data_AF-A0A368FFW3-F1
#
_entry.id   AF-A0A368FFW3-F1
#
_cell.length_a   1.000
_cell.length_b   1.000
_cell.length_c   1.000
_cell.angle_alpha   90.00
_cell.angle_beta   90.00
_cell.angle_gamma   90.00
#
_symmetry.space_group_name_H-M   'P 1'
#
loop_
_entity.id
_entity.type
_entity.pdbx_description
1 polymer ?
#
loop_
_entity_poly.entity_id
_entity_poly.type
_entity_poly.pdbx_seq_one_letter_code
_entity_poly.pdbx_strand_id
1 'polypeptide(L)'
;VDECALGECQGHERICVNTLGQFKCHRIECPPNYVHDNNYKKYVRSSLFLSMRYLMIIRAGATLAGARFCASGILYQFSSRCNRLRSVCDGIPDSICKARFPVHITWQYIAIPKGIIISSHRPTITLFTIKGPAHNDSIVQFELNLKRAIPEAPSVLLAIRQNFLLQKGKDRNSAVVAVRDTLDGPQTIEMELILRLTKRNHFAGKYVANLIVHVASHKRHSNTFGY
;
A
#
# COMPACT_ATOMS: atom_id res chain seq x y z
N VAL A 1 1.38 19.31 -10.72
CA VAL A 1 2.52 19.72 -9.87
C VAL A 1 2.94 18.50 -9.06
N ASP A 2 4.19 18.45 -8.58
CA ASP A 2 4.62 17.44 -7.62
C ASP A 2 5.02 18.13 -6.32
N GLU A 3 4.02 18.34 -5.47
CA GLU A 3 4.10 19.01 -4.18
C GLU A 3 5.06 18.27 -3.23
N CYS A 4 5.22 16.96 -3.41
CA CYS A 4 6.20 16.19 -2.65
C CYS A 4 7.64 16.48 -3.04
N ALA A 5 7.90 16.77 -4.33
CA ALA A 5 9.22 17.19 -4.79
C ALA A 5 9.56 18.63 -4.36
N LEU A 6 8.53 19.46 -4.15
CA LEU A 6 8.65 20.83 -3.65
C LEU A 6 8.88 20.89 -2.13
N GLY A 7 8.73 19.77 -1.41
CA GLY A 7 8.98 19.70 0.03
C GLY A 7 7.84 20.25 0.89
N GLU A 8 6.61 20.27 0.37
CA GLU A 8 5.43 20.84 1.07
C GLU A 8 5.15 20.19 2.43
N CYS A 9 5.44 18.89 2.59
CA CYS A 9 5.34 18.22 3.88
C CYS A 9 6.54 18.59 4.77
N GLN A 10 6.41 19.65 5.57
CA GLN A 10 7.43 20.06 6.55
C GLN A 10 7.64 18.98 7.63
N GLY A 11 8.89 18.51 7.81
CA GLY A 11 9.31 17.60 8.89
C GLY A 11 9.82 16.23 8.40
N HIS A 12 10.95 15.77 8.96
CA HIS A 12 11.65 14.54 8.54
C HIS A 12 10.85 13.23 8.75
N GLU A 13 9.78 13.26 9.54
CA GLU A 13 8.94 12.10 9.86
C GLU A 13 7.62 12.07 9.09
N ARG A 14 7.40 13.04 8.18
CA ARG A 14 6.18 13.10 7.38
C ARG A 14 6.36 12.38 6.04
N ILE A 15 5.37 11.59 5.68
CA ILE A 15 5.24 10.94 4.38
C ILE A 15 4.42 11.86 3.50
N CYS A 16 4.98 12.24 2.36
CA CYS A 16 4.21 12.92 1.31
C CYS A 16 3.70 11.90 0.30
N VAL A 17 2.41 11.98 -0.01
CA VAL A 17 1.73 11.17 -1.02
C VAL A 17 1.09 12.12 -2.02
N ASN A 18 1.66 12.18 -3.23
CA ASN A 18 1.09 13.00 -4.29
C ASN A 18 -0.12 12.30 -4.93
N THR A 19 -1.16 13.05 -5.26
CA THR A 19 -2.37 12.59 -5.96
C THR A 19 -2.65 13.50 -7.17
N LEU A 20 -3.60 13.15 -8.04
CA LEU A 20 -3.93 14.04 -9.16
C LEU A 20 -4.71 15.27 -8.67
N GLY A 21 -4.01 16.41 -8.60
CA GLY A 21 -4.57 17.72 -8.24
C GLY A 21 -4.58 18.03 -6.75
N GLN A 22 -4.00 17.16 -5.91
CA GLN A 22 -3.83 17.36 -4.45
C GLN A 22 -2.63 16.55 -3.94
N PHE A 23 -2.19 16.82 -2.72
CA PHE A 23 -1.21 15.99 -1.99
C PHE A 23 -1.70 15.71 -0.57
N LYS A 24 -1.17 14.65 0.06
CA LYS A 24 -1.45 14.29 1.45
C LYS A 24 -0.16 14.11 2.22
N CYS A 25 -0.09 14.71 3.41
CA CYS A 25 0.99 14.49 4.36
C CYS A 25 0.51 13.58 5.48
N HIS A 26 1.24 12.50 5.74
CA HIS A 26 0.96 11.58 6.84
C HIS A 26 2.09 11.59 7.84
N ARG A 27 1.76 11.54 9.12
CA ARG A 27 2.76 11.31 10.18
C ARG A 27 2.70 9.83 10.58
N ILE A 28 3.86 9.20 10.65
CA ILE A 28 3.94 7.83 11.16
C ILE A 28 3.98 7.91 12.68
N GLU A 29 2.91 7.47 13.33
CA GLU A 29 2.88 7.28 14.78
C GLU A 29 2.61 5.82 15.06
N CYS A 30 3.58 5.16 15.69
CA CYS A 30 3.41 3.77 16.10
C CYS A 30 2.42 3.69 17.27
N PRO A 31 1.48 2.74 17.27
CA PRO A 31 0.57 2.52 18.39
C PRO A 31 1.34 2.21 19.68
N PRO A 32 0.67 2.34 20.85
CA PRO A 32 1.28 2.00 22.13
C PRO A 32 1.93 0.61 22.11
N ASN A 33 3.16 0.57 22.60
CA ASN A 33 4.03 -0.60 22.65
C ASN A 33 4.54 -1.14 21.30
N TYR A 34 4.53 -0.31 20.26
CA TYR A 34 5.24 -0.56 19.03
C TYR A 34 6.30 0.51 18.81
N VAL A 35 7.44 0.11 18.23
CA VAL A 35 8.55 1.01 17.89
C VAL A 35 8.78 1.01 16.40
N HIS A 36 9.16 2.18 15.86
CA HIS A 36 9.41 2.33 14.45
C HIS A 36 10.59 1.43 14.02
N ASP A 37 10.41 0.69 12.93
CA ASP A 37 11.49 -0.11 12.33
C ASP A 37 12.35 0.79 11.43
N ASN A 38 13.43 1.33 12.00
CA ASN A 38 14.36 2.20 11.26
C ASN A 38 15.09 1.50 10.12
N ASN A 39 15.15 0.15 10.15
CA ASN A 39 15.80 -0.65 9.11
C ASN A 39 14.84 -1.04 7.98
N TYR A 40 13.54 -0.74 8.12
CA TYR A 40 12.56 -1.04 7.09
C TYR A 40 12.67 -0.03 5.93
N LYS A 41 12.82 -0.55 4.71
CA LYS A 41 12.85 0.28 3.50
C LYS A 41 11.54 1.05 3.35
N LYS A 42 11.60 2.36 3.56
CA LYS A 42 10.46 3.29 3.50
C LYS A 42 9.83 3.42 2.11
N TYR A 43 10.60 3.14 1.05
CA TYR A 43 10.19 3.30 -0.34
C TYR A 43 10.05 1.94 -1.04
N VAL A 44 8.83 1.62 -1.48
CA VAL A 44 8.63 0.58 -2.49
C VAL A 44 8.87 1.23 -3.84
N ARG A 45 10.06 1.03 -4.43
CA ARG A 45 10.29 1.39 -5.83
C ARG A 45 9.21 0.67 -6.66
N SER A 46 8.30 1.45 -7.23
CA SER A 46 7.38 1.08 -8.29
C SER A 46 8.10 0.12 -9.23
N SER A 47 7.72 -1.16 -9.19
CA SER A 47 8.41 -2.22 -9.90
C SER A 47 8.01 -2.18 -11.37
N LEU A 48 8.59 -1.25 -12.13
CA LEU A 48 8.90 -1.46 -13.54
C LEU A 48 10.32 -0.96 -13.83
N PHE A 49 11.19 -1.92 -14.14
CA PHE A 49 12.48 -1.80 -14.82
C PHE A 49 13.60 -0.97 -14.16
N LEU A 50 14.43 -1.66 -13.36
CA LEU A 50 15.86 -1.70 -13.69
C LEU A 50 16.27 -3.17 -13.80
N SER A 51 15.93 -3.79 -14.95
CA SER A 51 16.77 -4.86 -15.45
C SER A 51 18.13 -4.23 -15.78
N MET A 52 19.19 -4.93 -15.43
CA MET A 52 20.59 -4.52 -15.39
C MET A 52 21.21 -4.24 -16.78
N ARG A 53 20.44 -3.71 -17.74
CA ARG A 53 20.87 -3.33 -19.10
C ARG A 53 20.82 -1.83 -19.41
N TYR A 54 20.34 -0.98 -18.50
CA TYR A 54 20.31 0.48 -18.70
C TYR A 54 21.39 1.22 -17.90
N LEU A 55 22.56 0.59 -17.75
CA LEU A 55 23.79 1.25 -17.29
C LEU A 55 24.63 1.71 -18.48
N MET A 56 24.01 2.35 -19.48
CA MET A 56 24.69 3.20 -20.45
C MET A 56 23.64 4.14 -21.03
N ILE A 57 23.62 5.36 -20.50
CA ILE A 57 23.36 6.67 -21.12
C ILE A 57 23.20 7.61 -19.93
N ILE A 58 24.31 7.92 -19.26
CA ILE A 58 24.45 9.17 -18.50
C ILE A 58 25.52 9.96 -19.25
N ARG A 59 25.12 10.61 -20.33
CA ARG A 59 25.77 11.83 -20.83
C ARG A 59 24.69 12.75 -21.38
N ALA A 60 24.78 14.01 -20.95
CA ALA A 60 23.97 15.18 -21.32
C ALA A 60 22.55 15.29 -20.72
N GLY A 61 22.46 16.08 -19.64
CA GLY A 61 21.49 17.18 -19.53
C GLY A 61 20.00 16.89 -19.76
N ALA A 62 19.36 16.10 -18.90
CA ALA A 62 17.91 16.05 -18.81
C ALA A 62 17.44 16.36 -17.39
N THR A 63 16.81 17.52 -17.24
CA THR A 63 16.02 17.96 -16.09
C THR A 63 14.92 16.94 -15.78
N LEU A 64 15.04 16.26 -14.63
CA LEU A 64 14.08 15.24 -14.17
C LEU A 64 12.85 15.91 -13.53
N ALA A 65 11.98 16.47 -14.35
CA ALA A 65 10.60 16.79 -13.98
C ALA A 65 9.70 15.63 -14.44
N GLY A 66 9.15 14.86 -13.50
CA GLY A 66 8.17 13.83 -13.84
C GLY A 66 8.04 12.74 -12.80
N ALA A 67 6.93 12.76 -12.05
CA ALA A 67 6.44 11.65 -11.24
C ALA A 67 6.49 10.34 -12.06
N ARG A 68 7.21 9.33 -11.56
CA ARG A 68 7.29 8.02 -12.21
C ARG A 68 6.05 7.19 -11.88
N PHE A 69 5.12 7.12 -12.83
CA PHE A 69 3.92 6.30 -12.76
C PHE A 69 4.24 4.80 -12.88
N CYS A 70 3.54 3.97 -12.11
CA CYS A 70 3.54 2.52 -12.32
C CYS A 70 2.66 2.16 -13.52
N ALA A 71 2.98 1.10 -14.29
CA ALA A 71 2.14 0.64 -15.41
C ALA A 71 0.71 0.22 -14.98
N SER A 72 0.48 0.10 -13.67
CA SER A 72 -0.79 -0.23 -13.01
C SER A 72 -1.71 0.98 -12.77
N GLY A 73 -1.31 2.22 -13.08
CA GLY A 73 -2.12 3.42 -12.81
C GLY A 73 -2.04 3.96 -11.37
N ILE A 74 -1.12 3.42 -10.55
CA ILE A 74 -0.79 3.90 -9.20
C ILE A 74 0.23 5.03 -9.32
N LEU A 75 -0.04 6.16 -8.63
CA LEU A 75 0.83 7.33 -8.62
C LEU A 75 2.00 7.20 -7.64
N TYR A 76 1.76 6.63 -6.46
CA TYR A 76 2.77 6.54 -5.40
C TYR A 76 2.50 5.37 -4.46
N GLN A 77 3.56 4.75 -3.93
CA GLN A 77 3.48 3.72 -2.90
C GLN A 77 4.56 3.91 -1.84
N PHE A 78 4.14 4.21 -0.61
CA PHE A 78 5.03 4.33 0.56
C PHE A 78 4.69 3.25 1.58
N SER A 79 5.70 2.71 2.29
CA SER A 79 5.48 1.73 3.35
C SER A 79 6.25 2.06 4.63
N SER A 80 5.55 2.10 5.76
CA SER A 80 6.14 2.18 7.10
C SER A 80 5.90 0.89 7.88
N ARG A 81 6.76 0.58 8.86
CA ARG A 81 6.61 -0.57 9.76
C ARG A 81 6.90 -0.16 11.20
N CYS A 82 6.04 -0.64 12.10
CA CYS A 82 6.29 -0.61 13.54
C CYS A 82 6.37 -2.05 14.07
N ASN A 83 7.43 -2.36 14.80
CA ASN A 83 7.67 -3.65 15.43
C ASN A 83 7.12 -3.64 16.85
N ARG A 84 6.52 -4.75 17.27
CA ARG A 84 6.04 -4.92 18.65
C ARG A 84 7.21 -4.92 19.62
N LEU A 85 7.10 -4.19 20.72
CA LEU A 85 8.06 -4.27 21.82
C LEU A 85 8.05 -5.67 22.45
N ARG A 86 9.21 -6.14 22.88
CA ARG A 86 9.33 -7.45 23.53
C ARG A 86 8.57 -7.49 24.86
N SER A 87 8.58 -6.37 25.59
CA SER A 87 7.95 -6.23 26.90
C SER A 87 6.42 -6.38 26.90
N VAL A 88 5.77 -6.28 25.74
CA VAL A 88 4.31 -6.44 25.61
C VAL A 88 3.85 -7.84 26.00
N CYS A 89 4.70 -8.84 25.78
CA CYS A 89 4.39 -10.21 26.12
C CYS A 89 4.82 -10.60 27.54
N ASP A 90 5.43 -9.69 28.31
CA ASP A 90 5.91 -10.02 29.65
C ASP A 90 4.72 -10.36 30.56
N GLY A 91 4.79 -11.53 31.21
CA GLY A 91 3.70 -12.04 32.06
C GLY A 91 2.50 -12.62 31.31
N ILE A 92 2.54 -12.71 29.97
CA ILE A 92 1.47 -13.30 29.15
C ILE A 92 1.96 -14.58 28.49
N PRO A 93 1.18 -15.67 28.48
CA PRO A 93 1.51 -16.88 27.71
C PRO A 93 1.74 -16.55 26.23
N ASP A 94 2.79 -17.13 25.63
CA ASP A 94 3.22 -16.83 24.26
C ASP A 94 2.11 -17.03 23.21
N SER A 95 1.27 -18.06 23.39
CA SER A 95 0.11 -18.33 22.53
C SER A 95 -0.89 -17.17 22.52
N ILE A 96 -1.23 -16.65 23.71
CA ILE A 96 -2.13 -15.52 23.89
C ILE A 96 -1.49 -14.24 23.34
N CYS A 97 -0.20 -14.02 23.62
CA CYS A 97 0.48 -12.82 23.14
C CYS A 97 0.53 -12.77 21.61
N LYS A 98 0.90 -13.88 20.95
CA LYS A 98 0.92 -14.00 19.48
C LYS A 98 -0.47 -13.80 18.87
N ALA A 99 -1.52 -14.28 19.53
CA ALA A 99 -2.89 -14.16 19.06
C ALA A 99 -3.42 -12.72 19.20
N ARG A 100 -3.11 -12.05 20.32
CA ARG A 100 -3.61 -10.70 20.64
C ARG A 100 -2.80 -9.62 19.93
N PHE A 101 -1.48 -9.65 20.01
CA PHE A 101 -0.59 -8.59 19.55
C PHE A 101 0.19 -9.00 18.29
N PRO A 102 -0.04 -8.34 17.14
CA PRO A 102 0.76 -8.54 15.93
C PRO A 102 2.27 -8.42 16.18
N VAL A 103 3.08 -9.19 15.45
CA VAL A 103 4.54 -9.08 15.51
C VAL A 103 5.02 -7.74 14.96
N HIS A 104 4.43 -7.31 13.85
CA HIS A 104 4.60 -5.95 13.34
C HIS A 104 3.33 -5.48 12.64
N ILE A 105 3.20 -4.16 12.57
CA ILE A 105 2.14 -3.45 11.88
C ILE A 105 2.78 -2.61 10.80
N THR A 106 2.25 -2.66 9.58
CA THR A 106 2.73 -1.83 8.47
C THR A 106 1.64 -0.90 7.96
N TRP A 107 2.01 0.30 7.53
CA TRP A 107 1.13 1.22 6.81
C TRP A 107 1.60 1.33 5.38
N GLN A 108 0.67 1.25 4.44
CA GLN A 108 0.94 1.42 3.02
C GLN A 108 0.02 2.48 2.45
N TYR A 109 0.60 3.51 1.86
CA TYR A 109 -0.14 4.61 1.25
C TYR A 109 -0.12 4.48 -0.25
N ILE A 110 -1.29 4.49 -0.87
CA ILE A 110 -1.49 4.23 -2.29
C ILE A 110 -2.34 5.36 -2.87
N ALA A 111 -1.85 6.02 -3.92
CA ALA A 111 -2.60 7.06 -4.62
C ALA A 111 -3.10 6.56 -5.98
N ILE A 112 -4.39 6.74 -6.24
CA ILE A 112 -5.04 6.35 -7.51
C ILE A 112 -5.93 7.48 -8.07
N PRO A 113 -6.09 7.56 -9.40
CA PRO A 113 -6.98 8.54 -10.03
C PRO A 113 -8.46 8.16 -9.84
N LYS A 114 -9.36 9.14 -9.96
CA LYS A 114 -10.81 8.90 -10.02
C LYS A 114 -11.16 8.11 -11.29
N GLY A 115 -12.11 7.19 -11.16
CA GLY A 115 -12.72 6.53 -12.32
C GLY A 115 -11.74 5.73 -13.16
N ILE A 116 -10.85 4.95 -12.53
CA ILE A 116 -9.89 4.12 -13.25
C ILE A 116 -10.64 3.15 -14.18
N ILE A 117 -10.24 3.11 -15.45
CA ILE A 117 -10.92 2.29 -16.45
C ILE A 117 -10.63 0.81 -16.16
N ILE A 118 -11.68 0.08 -15.84
CA ILE A 118 -11.69 -1.37 -15.75
C ILE A 118 -12.40 -1.89 -17.00
N SER A 119 -11.74 -2.79 -17.73
CA SER A 119 -12.26 -3.35 -18.99
C SER A 119 -12.13 -4.86 -18.98
N SER A 120 -12.76 -5.55 -19.94
CA SER A 120 -12.67 -7.01 -20.06
C SER A 120 -11.21 -7.51 -20.19
N HIS A 121 -10.32 -6.69 -20.75
CA HIS A 121 -8.89 -7.00 -20.89
C HIS A 121 -8.08 -6.73 -19.61
N ARG A 122 -8.58 -5.87 -18.72
CA ARG A 122 -7.98 -5.56 -17.41
C ARG A 122 -9.09 -5.48 -16.36
N PRO A 123 -9.59 -6.64 -15.89
CA PRO A 123 -10.77 -6.70 -15.01
C PRO A 123 -10.47 -6.21 -13.58
N THR A 124 -9.19 -6.03 -13.24
CA THR A 124 -8.76 -5.56 -11.93
C THR A 124 -7.49 -4.74 -12.05
N ILE A 125 -7.27 -3.86 -11.08
CA ILE A 125 -6.01 -3.13 -10.92
C ILE A 125 -5.39 -3.56 -9.61
N THR A 126 -4.20 -4.15 -9.70
CA THR A 126 -3.43 -4.56 -8.53
C THR A 126 -2.97 -3.33 -7.76
N LEU A 127 -3.42 -3.21 -6.51
CA LEU A 127 -3.02 -2.15 -5.59
C LEU A 127 -1.69 -2.51 -4.90
N PHE A 128 -1.56 -3.76 -4.47
CA PHE A 128 -0.39 -4.24 -3.76
C PHE A 128 -0.31 -5.78 -3.81
N THR A 129 0.91 -6.31 -3.68
CA THR A 129 1.18 -7.73 -3.53
C THR A 129 2.03 -7.96 -2.29
N ILE A 130 1.58 -8.85 -1.41
CA ILE A 130 2.34 -9.27 -0.24
C ILE A 130 2.91 -10.67 -0.44
N LYS A 131 4.13 -10.89 0.04
CA LYS A 131 4.78 -12.19 0.07
C LYS A 131 5.08 -12.57 1.51
N GLY A 132 4.59 -13.72 1.94
CA GLY A 132 4.98 -14.36 3.18
C GLY A 132 6.23 -15.22 3.02
N PRO A 133 6.63 -15.95 4.07
CA PRO A 133 7.77 -16.87 4.01
C PRO A 133 7.52 -17.98 2.98
N ALA A 134 8.52 -18.23 2.12
CA ALA A 134 8.43 -19.23 1.05
C ALA A 134 8.70 -20.68 1.52
N HIS A 135 9.00 -20.89 2.80
CA HIS A 135 9.37 -22.20 3.34
C HIS A 135 8.22 -23.22 3.27
N ASN A 136 8.59 -24.49 3.08
CA ASN A 136 7.62 -25.56 2.88
C ASN A 136 6.78 -25.90 4.11
N ASP A 137 7.30 -25.61 5.29
CA ASP A 137 6.62 -25.82 6.56
C ASP A 137 5.75 -24.63 6.99
N SER A 138 5.66 -23.59 6.15
CA SER A 138 4.97 -22.34 6.47
C SER A 138 3.72 -22.19 5.61
N ILE A 139 2.62 -21.79 6.26
CA ILE A 139 1.31 -21.50 5.65
C ILE A 139 0.85 -20.13 6.13
N VAL A 140 0.43 -19.27 5.21
CA VAL A 140 -0.13 -17.96 5.53
C VAL A 140 -1.59 -17.89 5.12
N GLN A 141 -2.44 -17.49 6.07
CA GLN A 141 -3.84 -17.14 5.81
C GLN A 141 -3.97 -15.62 5.76
N PHE A 142 -4.69 -15.12 4.77
CA PHE A 142 -4.90 -13.69 4.50
C PHE A 142 -6.37 -13.34 4.69
N GLU A 143 -6.63 -12.21 5.33
CA GLU A 143 -7.96 -11.68 5.55
C GLU A 143 -7.94 -10.17 5.30
N LEU A 144 -8.81 -9.68 4.43
CA LEU A 144 -8.89 -8.25 4.08
C LEU A 144 -10.21 -7.67 4.58
N ASN A 145 -10.11 -6.60 5.36
CA ASN A 145 -11.21 -5.90 6.00
C ASN A 145 -11.23 -4.43 5.55
N LEU A 146 -12.42 -3.89 5.27
CA LEU A 146 -12.61 -2.45 5.09
C LEU A 146 -12.88 -1.84 6.47
N LYS A 147 -12.06 -0.89 6.92
CA LYS A 147 -12.26 -0.21 8.21
C LYS A 147 -13.21 0.97 8.03
N ARG A 148 -12.93 1.84 7.05
CA ARG A 148 -13.75 3.01 6.72
C ARG A 148 -13.41 3.55 5.34
N ALA A 149 -14.35 4.32 4.78
CA ALA A 149 -14.14 5.19 3.64
C ALA A 149 -14.61 6.60 4.04
N ILE A 150 -13.75 7.61 3.85
CA ILE A 150 -13.99 8.99 4.25
C ILE A 150 -14.09 9.84 2.99
N PRO A 151 -15.26 10.45 2.70
CA PRO A 151 -15.42 11.34 1.57
C PRO A 151 -14.79 12.70 1.88
N GLU A 152 -14.18 13.32 0.87
CA GLU A 152 -13.67 14.69 0.98
C GLU A 152 -14.58 15.70 0.26
N ALA A 153 -15.65 15.21 -0.40
CA ALA A 153 -16.71 16.04 -0.95
C ALA A 153 -18.09 15.36 -0.77
N PRO A 154 -19.20 16.13 -0.63
CA PRO A 154 -20.51 15.58 -0.28
C PRO A 154 -21.12 14.63 -1.32
N SER A 155 -20.76 14.77 -2.59
CA SER A 155 -21.31 13.99 -3.71
C SER A 155 -20.55 12.69 -4.02
N VAL A 156 -19.54 12.34 -3.22
CA VAL A 156 -18.67 11.19 -3.49
C VAL A 156 -19.33 9.89 -3.05
N LEU A 157 -19.44 8.95 -3.98
CA LEU A 157 -19.87 7.59 -3.66
C LEU A 157 -18.77 6.84 -2.91
N LEU A 158 -19.07 6.44 -1.67
CA LEU A 158 -18.12 5.77 -0.80
C LEU A 158 -17.76 4.38 -1.31
N ALA A 159 -16.46 4.07 -1.26
CA ALA A 159 -16.00 2.72 -1.54
C ALA A 159 -16.47 1.74 -0.47
N ILE A 160 -16.91 0.57 -0.92
CA ILE A 160 -17.33 -0.56 -0.09
C ILE A 160 -16.35 -1.72 -0.22
N ARG A 161 -16.45 -2.70 0.69
CA ARG A 161 -15.53 -3.83 0.74
C ARG A 161 -15.51 -4.64 -0.57
N GLN A 162 -16.66 -4.72 -1.25
CA GLN A 162 -16.86 -5.46 -2.49
C GLN A 162 -16.12 -4.87 -3.69
N ASN A 163 -15.73 -3.59 -3.63
CA ASN A 163 -14.90 -2.98 -4.69
C ASN A 163 -13.48 -3.54 -4.72
N PHE A 164 -13.07 -4.25 -3.66
CA PHE A 164 -11.73 -4.79 -3.48
C PHE A 164 -11.73 -6.31 -3.48
N LEU A 165 -10.74 -6.89 -4.13
CA LEU A 165 -10.49 -8.33 -4.17
C LEU A 165 -9.23 -8.67 -3.39
N LEU A 166 -9.30 -9.81 -2.70
CA LEU A 166 -8.16 -10.50 -2.14
C LEU A 166 -7.99 -11.82 -2.91
N GLN A 167 -6.87 -11.95 -3.62
CA GLN A 167 -6.57 -13.10 -4.46
C GLN A 167 -5.27 -13.77 -4.00
N LYS A 168 -5.12 -15.08 -4.27
CA LYS A 168 -3.83 -15.75 -4.11
C LYS A 168 -2.85 -15.20 -5.16
N GLY A 169 -1.63 -14.88 -4.74
CA GLY A 169 -0.58 -14.47 -5.67
C GLY A 169 0.07 -15.66 -6.37
N LYS A 170 1.02 -15.37 -7.26
CA LYS A 170 1.73 -16.39 -8.05
C LYS A 170 2.68 -17.24 -7.20
N ASP A 171 3.25 -16.64 -6.16
CA ASP A 171 4.18 -17.31 -5.28
C ASP A 171 3.46 -18.00 -4.12
N ARG A 172 4.10 -19.00 -3.52
CA ARG A 172 3.60 -19.61 -2.29
C ARG A 172 3.47 -18.55 -1.18
N ASN A 173 2.41 -18.66 -0.38
CA ASN A 173 2.13 -17.72 0.72
C ASN A 173 2.14 -16.26 0.25
N SER A 174 1.66 -15.99 -0.96
CA SER A 174 1.51 -14.63 -1.47
C SER A 174 0.05 -14.29 -1.70
N ALA A 175 -0.29 -13.01 -1.57
CA ALA A 175 -1.63 -12.50 -1.83
C ALA A 175 -1.56 -11.18 -2.59
N VAL A 176 -2.56 -10.97 -3.43
CA VAL A 176 -2.74 -9.78 -4.25
C VAL A 176 -4.00 -9.08 -3.80
N VAL A 177 -3.88 -7.79 -3.49
CA VAL A 177 -5.02 -6.91 -3.23
C VAL A 177 -5.23 -6.06 -4.48
N ALA A 178 -6.43 -6.12 -5.03
CA ALA A 178 -6.77 -5.42 -6.26
C ALA A 178 -8.12 -4.70 -6.13
N VAL A 179 -8.30 -3.63 -6.89
CA VAL A 179 -9.60 -2.99 -7.09
C VAL A 179 -10.25 -3.58 -8.35
N ARG A 180 -11.54 -3.94 -8.26
CA ARG A 180 -12.31 -4.53 -9.37
C ARG A 180 -13.31 -3.56 -9.98
N ASP A 181 -13.76 -2.56 -9.23
CA ASP A 181 -14.78 -1.61 -9.68
C ASP A 181 -14.20 -0.19 -9.70
N THR A 182 -14.76 0.69 -10.53
CA THR A 182 -14.33 2.10 -10.56
C THR A 182 -14.63 2.76 -9.21
N LEU A 183 -13.67 3.51 -8.67
CA LEU A 183 -13.85 4.25 -7.44
C LEU A 183 -14.12 5.72 -7.73
N ASP A 184 -15.11 6.27 -7.02
CA ASP A 184 -15.36 7.69 -7.03
C ASP A 184 -14.37 8.44 -6.13
N GLY A 185 -14.23 9.75 -6.29
CA GLY A 185 -13.33 10.57 -5.50
C GLY A 185 -13.69 12.05 -5.54
N PRO A 186 -13.15 12.86 -4.62
CA PRO A 186 -12.06 12.55 -3.70
C PRO A 186 -12.49 11.79 -2.43
N GLN A 187 -11.77 10.73 -2.07
CA GLN A 187 -11.98 10.00 -0.80
C GLN A 187 -10.71 9.29 -0.31
N THR A 188 -10.65 9.04 1.00
CA THR A 188 -9.61 8.24 1.64
C THR A 188 -10.21 6.94 2.17
N ILE A 189 -9.64 5.80 1.76
CA ILE A 189 -10.16 4.47 2.06
C ILE A 189 -9.13 3.73 2.92
N GLU A 190 -9.55 3.29 4.10
CA GLU A 190 -8.71 2.55 5.03
C GLU A 190 -9.13 1.08 5.06
N MET A 191 -8.20 0.21 4.68
CA MET A 191 -8.36 -1.25 4.77
C MET A 191 -7.31 -1.85 5.69
N GLU A 192 -7.63 -2.98 6.28
CA GLU A 192 -6.74 -3.77 7.12
C GLU A 192 -6.58 -5.15 6.51
N LEU A 193 -5.35 -5.52 6.17
CA LEU A 193 -4.97 -6.85 5.75
C LEU A 193 -4.32 -7.58 6.93
N ILE A 194 -4.95 -8.63 7.42
CA ILE A 194 -4.47 -9.48 8.49
C ILE A 194 -3.81 -10.72 7.89
N LEU A 195 -2.60 -11.03 8.35
CA LEU A 195 -1.88 -12.25 7.99
C LEU A 195 -1.71 -13.11 9.23
N ARG A 196 -2.07 -14.38 9.13
CA ARG A 196 -1.86 -15.39 10.16
C ARG A 196 -0.88 -16.42 9.64
N LEU A 197 0.31 -16.46 10.25
CA LEU A 197 1.37 -17.39 9.90
C LEU A 197 1.28 -18.62 10.79
N THR A 198 1.20 -19.78 10.16
CA THR A 198 1.33 -21.09 10.81
C THR A 198 2.61 -21.74 10.29
N LYS A 199 3.46 -22.22 11.21
CA LYS A 199 4.71 -22.91 10.88
C LYS A 199 4.72 -24.29 11.56
N ARG A 200 4.99 -25.36 10.80
CA ARG A 200 4.96 -26.76 11.29
C ARG A 200 3.67 -27.06 12.08
N ASN A 201 2.53 -26.65 11.53
CA ASN A 201 1.20 -26.78 12.14
C ASN A 201 0.96 -26.01 13.47
N HIS A 202 1.89 -25.14 13.87
CA HIS A 202 1.75 -24.29 15.05
C HIS A 202 1.59 -22.83 14.65
N PHE A 203 0.70 -22.11 15.34
CA PHE A 203 0.52 -20.69 15.10
C PHE A 203 1.79 -19.91 15.48
N ALA A 204 2.43 -19.32 14.48
CA ALA A 204 3.72 -18.64 14.65
C ALA A 204 3.53 -17.16 14.97
N GLY A 205 2.49 -16.52 14.42
CA GLY A 205 2.20 -15.12 14.72
C GLY A 205 1.18 -14.46 13.79
N LYS A 206 0.73 -13.28 14.22
CA LYS A 206 -0.17 -12.39 13.49
C LYS A 206 0.62 -11.18 12.94
N TYR A 207 0.28 -10.73 11.75
CA TYR A 207 0.82 -9.50 11.14
C TYR A 207 -0.33 -8.67 10.58
N VAL A 208 -0.19 -7.35 10.61
CA VAL A 208 -1.23 -6.42 10.16
C VAL A 208 -0.64 -5.43 9.18
N ALA A 209 -1.31 -5.25 8.04
CA ALA A 209 -1.00 -4.21 7.08
C ALA A 209 -2.21 -3.29 6.87
N ASN A 210 -2.08 -2.04 7.31
CA ASN A 210 -3.03 -0.97 7.05
C ASN A 210 -2.78 -0.41 5.65
N LEU A 211 -3.75 -0.55 4.76
CA LEU A 211 -3.71 -0.05 3.40
C LEU A 211 -4.56 1.22 3.34
N ILE A 212 -3.92 2.35 3.04
CA ILE A 212 -4.54 3.67 2.93
C ILE A 212 -4.55 4.06 1.46
N VAL A 213 -5.73 4.04 0.84
CA VAL A 213 -5.91 4.35 -0.57
C VAL A 213 -6.54 5.73 -0.70
N HIS A 214 -5.83 6.65 -1.36
CA HIS A 214 -6.34 7.98 -1.71
C HIS A 214 -6.83 7.97 -3.16
N VAL A 215 -8.12 8.23 -3.35
CA VAL A 215 -8.72 8.44 -4.66
C VAL A 215 -8.72 9.95 -4.94
N ALA A 216 -8.07 10.35 -6.03
CA ALA A 216 -8.00 11.75 -6.44
C ALA A 216 -9.37 12.31 -6.83
N SER A 217 -9.50 13.64 -6.90
CA SER A 217 -10.71 14.30 -7.43
C SER A 217 -10.79 14.24 -8.97
N HIS A 218 -9.63 14.17 -9.64
CA HIS A 218 -9.53 14.22 -11.09
C HIS A 218 -9.39 12.83 -11.70
N LYS A 219 -10.04 12.64 -12.85
CA LYS A 219 -9.77 11.52 -13.75
C LYS A 219 -8.43 11.75 -14.44
N ARG A 220 -7.77 10.66 -14.85
CA ARG A 220 -6.61 10.78 -15.73
C ARG A 220 -7.07 11.37 -17.07
N HIS A 221 -6.37 12.37 -17.59
CA HIS A 221 -6.55 12.79 -18.97
C HIS A 221 -6.20 11.60 -19.87
N SER A 222 -7.20 11.05 -20.55
CA SER A 222 -6.96 10.28 -21.76
C SER A 222 -6.48 11.28 -22.78
N ASN A 223 -5.22 11.20 -23.21
CA ASN A 223 -4.88 11.71 -24.54
C ASN A 223 -5.60 10.78 -25.52
N THR A 224 -6.89 11.05 -25.73
CA THR A 224 -7.58 10.67 -26.95
C THR A 224 -6.94 11.54 -28.02
N PHE A 225 -5.81 11.08 -28.57
CA PHE A 225 -5.48 11.45 -29.93
C PHE A 225 -6.62 10.86 -30.77
N GLY A 226 -7.64 11.69 -31.00
CA GLY A 226 -8.44 11.54 -32.19
C GLY A 226 -7.50 11.67 -33.38
N TYR A 227 -7.50 10.67 -34.24
CA TYR A 227 -8.02 10.75 -35.60
C TYR A 227 -8.32 9.32 -36.07
#